data_AF-A0A5K3G1C1-F1
#
_entry.id   AF-A0A5K3G1C1-F1
#
_cell.length_a   1.000
_cell.length_b   1.000
_cell.length_c   1.000
_cell.angle_alpha   90.00
_cell.angle_beta   90.00
_cell.angle_gamma   90.00
#
_symmetry.space_group_name_H-M   'P 1'
#
loop_
_entity.id
_entity.type
_entity.pdbx_description
1 polymer ?
#
loop_
_entity_poly.entity_id
_entity_poly.type
_entity_poly.pdbx_seq_one_letter_code
_entity_poly.pdbx_strand_id
1 'polypeptide(L)'
;MEKLASDWLTRCSFGYPSPSTYPAFNGTGMLLRKVANSRLRFQVVSYAAKQAKNYKYDDNTCSGSCKKYKLLVWAASTEVGCAIAKCPDQNTSKDLYYMACVFNHA
;
A
#
# COMPACT_ATOMS: atom_id res chain seq x y z
N MET A 1 4.97 -0.72 12.31
CA MET A 1 5.04 -1.05 10.86
C MET A 1 5.74 -0.02 9.96
N GLU A 2 5.99 1.22 10.38
CA GLU A 2 6.57 2.28 9.51
C GLU A 2 7.96 1.95 8.96
N LYS A 3 8.85 1.39 9.80
CA LYS A 3 10.19 0.97 9.39
C LYS A 3 10.16 0.00 8.21
N LEU A 4 9.27 -1.00 8.24
CA LEU A 4 9.09 -1.94 7.13
C LEU A 4 8.62 -1.23 5.85
N ALA A 5 7.71 -0.25 5.97
CA ALA A 5 7.26 0.54 4.83
C ALA A 5 8.44 1.34 4.24
N SER A 6 9.23 2.02 5.08
CA SER A 6 10.41 2.77 4.67
C SER A 6 11.44 1.89 3.98
N ASP A 7 11.78 0.75 4.59
CA ASP A 7 12.75 -0.22 4.07
C ASP A 7 12.33 -0.75 2.70
N TRP A 8 11.03 -1.06 2.49
CA TRP A 8 10.53 -1.49 1.18
C TRP A 8 10.70 -0.42 0.10
N LEU A 9 10.42 0.84 0.45
CA LEU A 9 10.43 1.96 -0.49
C LEU A 9 11.83 2.33 -0.97
N THR A 10 12.89 1.98 -0.25
CA THR A 10 14.29 2.15 -0.72
C THR A 10 14.57 1.48 -2.06
N ARG A 11 13.78 0.45 -2.41
CA ARG A 11 13.91 -0.32 -3.64
C ARG A 11 13.37 0.40 -4.87
N CYS A 12 12.56 1.44 -4.67
CA CYS A 12 11.91 2.17 -5.76
C CYS A 12 11.17 1.28 -6.77
N SER A 13 10.59 0.17 -6.30
CA SER A 13 9.86 -0.80 -7.11
C SER A 13 8.35 -0.79 -6.83
N PHE A 14 7.54 -0.81 -7.88
CA PHE A 14 6.07 -0.84 -7.76
C PHE A 14 5.58 -2.29 -7.72
N GLY A 15 5.92 -2.98 -6.63
CA GLY A 15 5.55 -4.37 -6.37
C GLY A 15 5.32 -4.62 -4.88
N TYR A 16 4.75 -5.78 -4.56
CA TYR A 16 4.56 -6.22 -3.18
C TYR A 16 5.68 -7.19 -2.78
N PRO A 17 6.15 -7.16 -1.52
CA PRO A 17 7.15 -8.11 -1.04
C PRO A 17 6.59 -9.53 -1.04
N SER A 18 7.38 -10.49 -1.54
CA SER A 18 7.11 -11.92 -1.31
C SER A 18 7.62 -12.31 0.08
N PRO A 19 6.79 -12.92 0.96
CA PRO A 19 7.23 -13.40 2.27
C PRO A 19 8.37 -14.41 2.21
N SER A 20 8.51 -15.17 1.12
CA SER A 20 9.61 -16.14 0.94
C SER A 20 10.98 -15.46 0.74
N THR A 21 11.00 -14.29 0.11
CA THR A 21 12.22 -13.51 -0.16
C THR A 21 12.44 -12.46 0.94
N TYR A 22 11.36 -11.94 1.52
CA TYR A 22 11.39 -10.92 2.56
C TYR A 22 10.59 -11.38 3.78
N PRO A 23 11.16 -12.27 4.62
CA PRO A 23 10.45 -12.86 5.77
C PRO A 23 9.90 -11.84 6.76
N ALA A 24 10.50 -10.63 6.82
CA ALA A 24 10.02 -9.53 7.64
C ALA A 24 8.61 -9.03 7.27
N PHE A 25 8.09 -9.39 6.10
CA PHE A 25 6.72 -9.11 5.65
C PHE A 25 5.76 -10.29 5.83
N ASN A 26 6.19 -11.38 6.45
CA ASN A 26 5.31 -12.51 6.71
C ASN A 26 4.17 -12.12 7.66
N GLY A 27 2.92 -12.45 7.29
CA GLY A 27 1.72 -12.05 8.03
C GLY A 27 1.46 -10.54 8.03
N THR A 28 1.98 -9.81 7.03
CA THR A 28 1.74 -8.38 6.85
C THR A 28 1.03 -8.09 5.55
N GLY A 29 0.14 -7.11 5.58
CA GLY A 29 -0.49 -6.55 4.39
C GLY A 29 0.16 -5.22 4.01
N MET A 30 0.16 -4.90 2.72
CA MET A 30 0.70 -3.62 2.24
C MET A 30 -0.26 -2.93 1.27
N LEU A 31 -0.46 -1.62 1.46
CA LEU A 31 -1.01 -0.72 0.46
C LEU A 31 0.12 0.04 -0.22
N LEU A 32 0.14 0.06 -1.55
CA LEU A 32 1.16 0.74 -2.33
C LEU A 32 0.54 1.71 -3.34
N ARG A 33 1.10 2.92 -3.44
CA ARG A 33 0.69 3.92 -4.43
C ARG A 33 1.89 4.64 -5.02
N LYS A 34 1.83 4.88 -6.32
CA LYS A 34 2.79 5.68 -7.10
C LYS A 34 2.10 6.94 -7.64
N VAL A 35 2.65 8.11 -7.40
CA VAL A 35 2.16 9.38 -7.96
C VAL A 35 3.29 10.17 -8.59
N ALA A 36 3.02 10.79 -9.73
CA ALA A 36 3.94 11.70 -10.39
C ALA A 36 3.52 13.15 -10.10
N ASN A 37 4.50 14.01 -9.83
CA ASN A 37 4.35 15.47 -9.88
C ASN A 37 3.24 16.08 -9.00
N SER A 38 2.99 15.55 -7.79
CA SER A 38 2.02 16.11 -6.87
C SER A 38 2.68 16.72 -5.63
N ARG A 39 2.04 17.75 -5.06
CA ARG A 39 2.24 18.08 -3.63
C ARG A 39 2.05 16.77 -2.86
N LEU A 40 3.09 16.35 -2.13
CA LEU A 40 3.09 15.17 -1.28
C LEU A 40 1.85 15.19 -0.38
N ARG A 41 0.85 14.39 -0.74
CA ARG A 41 -0.34 14.17 0.07
C ARG A 41 -0.45 12.68 0.30
N PHE A 42 -0.70 12.30 1.54
CA PHE A 42 -0.84 10.92 1.96
C PHE A 42 -2.16 10.32 1.43
N GLN A 43 -2.19 9.97 0.14
CA GLN A 43 -3.42 9.61 -0.58
C GLN A 43 -3.67 8.10 -0.68
N VAL A 44 -2.74 7.27 -0.20
CA VAL A 44 -2.84 5.80 -0.32
C VAL A 44 -4.08 5.25 0.40
N VAL A 45 -4.41 5.80 1.58
CA VAL A 45 -5.60 5.42 2.36
C VAL A 45 -6.88 5.80 1.64
N SER A 46 -7.03 7.06 1.23
CA SER A 46 -8.23 7.51 0.50
C SER A 46 -8.41 6.76 -0.83
N TYR A 47 -7.31 6.43 -1.51
CA TYR A 47 -7.33 5.61 -2.72
C TYR A 47 -7.81 4.18 -2.44
N ALA A 48 -7.36 3.56 -1.35
CA ALA A 48 -7.83 2.25 -0.92
C ALA A 48 -9.31 2.27 -0.52
N ALA A 49 -9.74 3.28 0.24
CA ALA A 49 -11.12 3.45 0.69
C ALA A 49 -12.13 3.56 -0.47
N LYS A 50 -11.74 4.15 -1.61
CA LYS A 50 -12.59 4.22 -2.81
C LYS A 50 -13.01 2.85 -3.35
N GLN A 51 -12.34 1.77 -2.98
CA GLN A 51 -12.73 0.41 -3.35
C GLN A 51 -13.92 -0.12 -2.55
N ALA A 52 -14.35 0.57 -1.48
CA ALA A 52 -15.53 0.20 -0.69
C ALA A 52 -16.78 0.04 -1.56
N LYS A 53 -16.96 0.91 -2.55
CA LYS A 53 -18.09 0.86 -3.49
C LYS A 53 -18.18 -0.45 -4.30
N ASN A 54 -17.10 -1.21 -4.38
CA ASN A 54 -17.03 -2.48 -5.10
C ASN A 54 -17.20 -3.69 -4.17
N TYR A 55 -17.31 -3.49 -2.86
CA TYR A 55 -17.39 -4.57 -1.88
C TYR A 55 -18.81 -4.72 -1.35
N LYS A 56 -19.33 -5.94 -1.40
CA LYS A 56 -20.60 -6.32 -0.78
C LYS A 56 -20.29 -7.08 0.49
N TYR A 57 -20.70 -6.54 1.63
CA TYR A 57 -20.38 -7.12 2.94
C TYR A 57 -21.13 -8.43 3.17
N ASP A 58 -22.43 -8.46 2.86
CA ASP A 58 -23.35 -9.56 3.19
C ASP A 58 -22.90 -10.93 2.66
N ASP A 59 -22.33 -10.96 1.46
CA ASP A 59 -21.84 -12.18 0.80
C ASP A 59 -20.31 -12.21 0.64
N ASN A 60 -19.62 -11.20 1.18
CA ASN A 60 -18.17 -11.02 1.07
C ASN A 60 -17.65 -11.01 -0.38
N THR A 61 -18.47 -10.62 -1.35
CA THR A 61 -18.10 -10.58 -2.77
C THR A 61 -17.61 -9.20 -3.20
N CYS A 62 -16.96 -9.17 -4.36
CA CYS A 62 -16.51 -7.94 -4.97
C CYS A 62 -16.95 -7.83 -6.42
N SER A 63 -17.68 -6.77 -6.76
CA SER A 63 -18.06 -6.44 -8.14
C SER A 63 -16.89 -5.87 -8.96
N GLY A 64 -15.76 -5.62 -8.30
CA GLY A 64 -14.51 -5.16 -8.89
C GLY A 64 -13.36 -5.27 -7.89
N SER A 65 -12.31 -4.47 -8.06
CA SER A 65 -11.20 -4.46 -7.09
C SER A 65 -11.66 -3.93 -5.73
N CYS A 66 -11.53 -4.77 -4.70
CA CYS A 66 -11.88 -4.49 -3.30
C CYS A 66 -10.74 -4.83 -2.32
N LYS A 67 -9.68 -5.51 -2.76
CA LYS A 67 -8.62 -6.05 -1.86
C LYS A 67 -7.97 -4.96 -0.99
N LYS A 68 -7.79 -3.75 -1.53
CA LYS A 68 -7.19 -2.65 -0.79
C LYS A 68 -8.12 -2.14 0.31
N TYR A 69 -9.42 -2.07 0.02
CA TYR A 69 -10.43 -1.73 1.02
C TYR A 69 -10.48 -2.80 2.11
N LYS A 70 -10.55 -4.08 1.74
CA LYS A 70 -10.58 -5.19 2.71
C LYS A 70 -9.35 -5.20 3.63
N LEU A 71 -8.16 -4.93 3.10
CA LEU A 71 -6.95 -4.76 3.91
C LEU A 71 -7.06 -3.55 4.86
N LEU A 72 -7.57 -2.42 4.37
CA LEU A 72 -7.72 -1.20 5.16
C LEU A 72 -8.67 -1.38 6.36
N VAL A 73 -9.71 -2.20 6.22
CA VAL A 73 -10.70 -2.46 7.28
C VAL A 73 -10.53 -3.84 7.94
N TRP A 74 -9.35 -4.44 7.82
CA TRP A 74 -9.09 -5.77 8.35
C TRP A 74 -9.03 -5.74 9.88
N ALA A 75 -9.96 -6.45 10.53
CA ALA A 75 -10.14 -6.37 11.98
C ALA A 75 -8.94 -6.89 12.80
N ALA A 76 -8.17 -7.85 12.26
CA ALA A 76 -7.00 -8.38 12.95
C ALA A 76 -5.80 -7.41 12.89
N SER A 77 -5.78 -6.46 11.96
CA SER A 77 -4.74 -5.44 11.85
C SER A 77 -4.92 -4.39 12.95
N THR A 78 -4.04 -4.40 13.95
CA THR A 78 -4.05 -3.46 15.08
C THR A 78 -3.01 -2.34 14.93
N GLU A 79 -2.06 -2.51 14.02
CA GLU A 79 -0.99 -1.56 13.76
C GLU A 79 -0.86 -1.27 12.27
N VAL A 80 -0.69 0.00 11.95
CA VAL A 80 -0.33 0.47 10.60
C VAL A 80 0.83 1.44 10.72
N GLY A 81 1.70 1.44 9.71
CA GLY A 81 2.79 2.39 9.62
C GLY A 81 3.16 2.61 8.17
N CYS A 82 3.45 3.86 7.84
CA CYS A 82 3.53 4.28 6.47
C CYS A 82 4.73 5.17 6.20
N ALA A 83 5.21 5.13 4.96
CA ALA A 83 6.33 5.93 4.50
C ALA A 83 6.09 6.46 3.09
N ILE A 84 6.85 7.49 2.71
CA ILE A 84 6.93 7.99 1.35
C ILE A 84 8.41 8.10 0.96
N ALA A 85 8.75 7.63 -0.24
CA ALA A 85 10.06 7.83 -0.84
C ALA A 85 9.93 8.51 -2.20
N LYS A 86 10.87 9.42 -2.49
CA LYS A 86 11.08 9.94 -3.83
C LYS A 86 11.98 8.97 -4.59
N CYS A 87 11.52 8.55 -5.76
CA CYS A 87 12.20 7.61 -6.63
C CYS A 87 12.51 8.28 -7.97
N PRO A 88 13.66 7.95 -8.60
CA PRO A 88 13.96 8.45 -9.93
C PRO A 88 12.99 7.83 -10.94
N ASP A 89 12.42 8.65 -11.81
CA ASP A 89 11.72 8.17 -13.00
C ASP A 89 12.76 7.98 -14.11
N GLN A 90 12.98 6.74 -14.54
CA GLN A 90 13.97 6.45 -15.59
C GLN A 90 13.50 6.87 -16.99
N ASN A 91 12.22 7.20 -17.15
CA ASN A 91 11.64 7.53 -18.45
C ASN A 91 11.23 9.00 -18.57
N THR A 92 11.20 9.77 -17.47
CA THR A 92 10.78 11.18 -17.49
C THR A 92 11.58 12.02 -16.51
N SER A 93 11.67 13.33 -16.74
CA SER A 93 12.30 14.28 -15.78
C SER A 93 11.42 14.59 -14.56
N LYS A 94 10.36 13.83 -14.30
CA LYS A 94 9.41 14.10 -13.20
C LYS A 94 9.82 13.36 -11.94
N ASP A 95 9.59 14.03 -10.82
CA ASP A 95 9.67 13.38 -9.52
C ASP A 95 8.53 12.36 -9.35
N LEU A 96 8.92 11.14 -8.99
CA LEU A 96 8.03 10.03 -8.74
C LEU A 96 8.02 9.73 -7.24
N TYR A 97 6.84 9.70 -6.62
CA TYR A 97 6.71 9.42 -5.19
C TYR A 97 5.99 8.11 -4.97
N TYR A 98 6.63 7.21 -4.24
CA TYR A 98 6.06 5.93 -3.84
C TYR A 98 5.66 6.03 -2.38
N MET A 99 4.43 5.61 -2.09
CA MET A 99 3.86 5.60 -0.74
C MET A 99 3.48 4.18 -0.39
N ALA A 100 3.89 3.73 0.78
CA ALA A 100 3.53 2.43 1.32
C ALA A 100 2.92 2.58 2.71
N CYS A 101 1.89 1.79 3.02
CA CYS A 101 1.43 1.53 4.37
C CYS A 101 1.47 0.02 4.60
N VAL A 102 2.06 -0.39 5.70
CA VAL A 102 2.17 -1.80 6.09
C VAL A 102 1.32 -2.02 7.34
N PHE A 103 0.55 -3.10 7.33
CA PHE A 103 -0.40 -3.52 8.37
C PHE A 103 0.06 -4.85 8.96
N ASN A 104 -0.01 -5.00 10.28
CA ASN A 104 0.25 -6.30 10.91
C ASN A 104 -0.95 -7.25 10.74
N HIS A 105 -0.73 -8.56 10.92
CA HIS A 105 -1.78 -9.59 10.96
C HIS A 105 -2.72 -9.62 9.73
N ALA A 106 -2.17 -9.44 8.53
CA ALA A 106 -2.94 -9.34 7.28
C ALA A 106 -2.33 -10.14 6.12
#